data_AF-A0A088T0X1-F1
#
_entry.id   AF-A0A088T0X1-F1
#
_cell.length_a   1.000
_cell.length_b   1.000
_cell.length_c   1.000
_cell.angle_alpha   90.00
_cell.angle_beta   90.00
_cell.angle_gamma   90.00
#
_symmetry.space_group_name_H-M   'P 1'
#
loop_
_entity.id
_entity.type
_entity.pdbx_description
1 polymer ?
#
loop_
_entity_poly.entity_id
_entity_poly.type
_entity_poly.pdbx_seq_one_letter_code
_entity_poly.pdbx_strand_id
1 'polypeptide(L)' 'MNDLLLTLFELGLFFIFLVINLQLLNTLQFDKLFKKGTQPRRMQLLYFFVVVIFTYLLTRSLMHVIELSINLTN' A
#
# COMPACT_ATOMS: atom_id res chain seq x y z
N MET A 1 17.95 15.06 -10.63
CA MET A 1 17.03 15.49 -9.55
C MET A 1 17.65 15.02 -8.23
N ASN A 2 17.58 15.78 -7.13
CA ASN A 2 18.21 15.33 -5.87
C ASN A 2 17.56 14.01 -5.41
N ASP A 3 18.34 12.94 -5.27
CA ASP A 3 17.86 11.60 -4.87
C ASP A 3 17.05 11.64 -3.57
N LEU A 4 17.46 12.52 -2.65
CA LEU A 4 16.76 12.77 -1.39
C LEU A 4 15.32 13.28 -1.59
N LEU A 5 15.07 14.07 -2.62
CA LEU A 5 13.75 14.62 -2.94
C LEU A 5 12.82 13.54 -3.49
N LEU A 6 13.35 12.62 -4.31
CA LEU A 6 12.64 11.43 -4.77
C LEU A 6 12.30 10.48 -3.62
N THR A 7 13.24 10.25 -2.70
CA THR A 7 13.00 9.40 -1.53
C THR A 7 11.94 9.98 -0.59
N LEU A 8 11.98 11.29 -0.33
CA LEU A 8 10.94 11.96 0.47
C LEU A 8 9.57 11.88 -0.19
N PHE A 9 9.52 11.99 -1.52
CA PHE A 9 8.29 11.84 -2.29
C PHE A 9 7.75 10.40 -2.25
N GLU A 10 8.62 9.39 -2.42
CA GLU A 10 8.26 7.97 -2.27
C GLU A 10 7.67 7.68 -0.89
N LEU A 11 8.32 8.19 0.18
CA LEU A 11 7.84 8.03 1.54
C LEU A 11 6.47 8.69 1.76
N GLY A 12 6.28 9.90 1.22
CA GLY A 12 5.00 10.61 1.28
C GLY A 12 3.87 9.85 0.58
N LEU A 13 4.12 9.39 -0.66
CA LEU A 13 3.18 8.56 -1.42
C LEU A 13 2.83 7.27 -0.70
N PHE A 14 3.81 6.60 -0.10
CA PHE A 14 3.58 5.39 0.67
C PHE A 14 2.56 5.61 1.80
N PHE A 15 2.75 6.65 2.61
CA PHE A 15 1.83 6.94 3.72
C PHE A 15 0.43 7.33 3.23
N ILE A 16 0.33 8.11 2.14
CA ILE A 16 -0.96 8.46 1.54
C ILE A 16 -1.70 7.18 1.11
N PHE A 17 -1.04 6.31 0.35
CA PHE A 17 -1.66 5.06 -0.08
C PHE A 17 -1.95 4.12 1.09
N LEU A 18 -1.12 4.11 2.12
CA LEU A 18 -1.36 3.28 3.31
C LEU A 18 -2.65 3.70 4.01
N VAL A 19 -2.85 5.01 4.22
CA VAL A 19 -4.08 5.52 4.85
C VAL A 19 -5.32 5.16 4.01
N ILE A 20 -5.25 5.33 2.69
CA ILE A 20 -6.35 4.99 1.78
C ILE A 20 -6.67 3.48 1.85
N ASN A 21 -5.66 2.63 1.78
CA ASN A 21 -5.86 1.17 1.83
C ASN A 21 -6.35 0.70 3.20
N LEU A 22 -5.92 1.33 4.30
CA LEU A 22 -6.42 1.02 5.64
C LEU A 22 -7.88 1.47 5.83
N GLN A 23 -8.28 2.60 5.26
CA GLN A 23 -9.69 3.00 5.25
C GLN A 23 -10.54 1.99 4.48
N LEU A 24 -10.08 1.56 3.30
CA LEU A 24 -10.74 0.50 2.52
C LEU A 24 -10.86 -0.80 3.32
N LEU A 25 -9.79 -1.23 3.98
CA LEU A 25 -9.81 -2.41 4.86
C LEU A 25 -10.87 -2.27 5.96
N ASN A 26 -10.99 -1.09 6.59
CA ASN A 26 -11.94 -0.86 7.67
C ASN A 26 -13.41 -0.85 7.20
N THR A 27 -13.65 -0.56 5.91
CA THR A 27 -14.98 -0.70 5.30
C THR A 27 -15.40 -2.15 5.02
N LEU A 28 -14.44 -3.09 5.02
CA LEU A 28 -14.74 -4.50 4.79
C LEU A 28 -15.40 -5.12 6.03
N GLN A 29 -16.63 -5.61 5.85
CA GLN A 29 -17.35 -6.34 6.90
C GLN A 29 -16.84 -7.79 6.97
N PHE A 30 -15.70 -7.99 7.63
CA PHE A 30 -15.05 -9.30 7.80
C PHE A 30 -16.01 -10.38 8.36
N ASP A 31 -16.92 -10.01 9.26
CA ASP A 31 -17.91 -10.92 9.83
C ASP A 31 -18.95 -11.44 8.82
N LYS A 32 -19.21 -10.67 7.75
CA LYS A 32 -20.09 -11.11 6.65
C LYS A 32 -19.34 -11.88 5.57
N LEU A 33 -18.07 -11.54 5.36
CA LEU A 33 -17.22 -12.16 4.33
C LEU A 33 -16.69 -13.53 4.77
N PHE A 34 -16.43 -13.73 6.06
CA PHE A 34 -15.90 -14.99 6.58
C PHE A 34 -16.95 -15.64 7.51
N LYS A 35 -17.63 -16.69 7.02
CA LYS A 35 -18.62 -17.44 7.81
C LYS A 35 -17.97 -18.16 9.01
N LYS A 36 -18.75 -18.24 10.11
CA LYS A 36 -18.48 -18.93 11.39
C LYS A 36 -17.59 -20.17 11.23
N GLY A 37 -16.36 -20.08 11.74
CA GLY A 37 -15.39 -21.19 11.85
C GLY A 37 -13.94 -20.71 11.84
N THR A 38 -13.66 -19.66 11.07
CA THR A 38 -12.36 -19.00 11.01
C THR A 38 -12.27 -17.89 12.05
N GLN A 39 -11.18 -17.82 12.81
CA GLN A 39 -10.95 -16.79 13.82
C GLN A 39 -10.81 -15.42 13.14
N PRO A 40 -11.81 -14.51 13.23
CA PRO A 40 -11.85 -13.28 12.42
C PRO A 40 -10.65 -12.37 12.69
N ARG A 41 -10.10 -12.40 13.91
CA ARG A 41 -8.89 -11.65 14.30
C ARG A 41 -7.63 -12.08 13.53
N ARG A 42 -7.46 -13.39 13.26
CA ARG A 42 -6.30 -13.88 12.48
C ARG A 42 -6.39 -13.45 11.02
N MET A 43 -7.59 -13.51 10.45
CA MET A 43 -7.84 -13.06 9.07
C MET A 43 -7.62 -11.55 8.93
N GLN A 44 -8.10 -10.74 9.88
CA GLN A 44 -7.86 -9.29 9.89
C GLN A 44 -6.37 -8.95 9.95
N LEU A 45 -5.59 -9.62 10.81
CA LEU A 45 -4.14 -9.44 10.88
C LEU A 45 -3.44 -9.81 9.56
N LEU A 46 -3.81 -10.94 8.96
CA LEU A 46 -3.23 -11.34 7.68
C LEU A 46 -3.56 -10.34 6.57
N TYR A 47 -4.81 -9.88 6.49
CA TYR A 47 -5.20 -8.84 5.54
C TYR A 47 -4.50 -7.50 5.79
N PHE A 48 -4.25 -7.13 7.06
CA PHE A 48 -3.46 -5.95 7.38
C PHE A 48 -2.04 -6.05 6.82
N PHE A 49 -1.35 -7.19 7.01
CA PHE A 49 -0.03 -7.40 6.42
C PHE A 49 -0.06 -7.39 4.89
N VAL A 50 -1.06 -8.03 4.29
CA VAL A 50 -1.26 -8.01 2.84
C VAL A 50 -1.43 -6.58 2.34
N VAL A 51 -2.22 -5.75 3.02
CA VAL A 51 -2.40 -4.34 2.67
C VAL A 51 -1.09 -3.58 2.76
N VAL A 52 -0.31 -3.72 3.85
CA VAL A 52 0.97 -3.02 4.00
C VAL A 52 1.96 -3.41 2.90
N ILE A 53 2.10 -4.72 2.62
CA ILE A 53 2.99 -5.22 1.57
C ILE A 53 2.53 -4.74 0.19
N PHE A 54 1.22 -4.81 -0.08
CA PHE A 54 0.66 -4.37 -1.34
C PHE A 54 0.85 -2.87 -1.56
N THR A 55 0.62 -2.05 -0.53
CA THR A 55 0.87 -0.61 -0.58
C THR A 55 2.34 -0.30 -0.87
N TYR A 56 3.28 -1.04 -0.26
CA TYR A 56 4.71 -0.89 -0.54
C TYR A 56 5.02 -1.23 -2.00
N LEU A 57 4.59 -2.38 -2.49
CA LEU A 57 4.83 -2.81 -3.88
C LEU A 57 4.24 -1.83 -4.90
N LEU A 58 3.04 -1.32 -4.63
CA LEU A 58 2.37 -0.35 -5.49
C LEU A 58 3.15 0.97 -5.54
N THR A 59 3.56 1.48 -4.36
CA THR A 59 4.36 2.71 -4.27
C THR A 59 5.68 2.54 -5.01
N ARG A 60 6.37 1.41 -4.79
CA ARG A 60 7.65 1.11 -5.43
C ARG A 60 7.52 1.01 -6.95
N SER A 61 6.47 0.35 -7.42
CA SER A 61 6.18 0.23 -8.86
C SER A 61 5.96 1.59 -9.51
N LEU A 62 5.20 2.49 -8.86
CA LEU A 62 4.96 3.84 -9.38
C LEU A 62 6.24 4.66 -9.40
N MET A 63 7.02 4.64 -8.33
CA MET A 63 8.30 5.33 -8.28
C MET A 63 9.24 4.87 -9.38
N HIS A 64 9.30 3.57 -9.65
CA HIS A 64 10.15 3.05 -10.70
C HIS A 64 9.72 3.53 -12.10
N VAL A 65 8.41 3.61 -12.36
CA VAL A 65 7.88 4.19 -13.61
C VAL A 65 8.24 5.68 -13.72
N ILE A 66 8.15 6.42 -12.62
CA ILE A 66 8.51 7.85 -12.58
C ILE A 66 10.01 8.04 -12.83
N GLU A 67 10.87 7.26 -12.18
CA GLU A 67 12.32 7.26 -12.41
C GLU A 67 12.66 6.96 -13.88
N LEU A 68 12.06 5.92 -14.46
CA LEU A 68 12.20 5.58 -15.87
C LEU A 68 11.77 6.72 -16.80
N SER A 69 10.65 7.38 -16.48
CA SER A 69 10.11 8.49 -17.28
C SER A 69 11.04 9.71 -17.24
N ILE A 70 11.64 10.01 -16.07
CA ILE A 70 12.61 11.09 -15.91
C ILE A 70 13.91 10.79 -16.66
N ASN A 71 14.38 9.55 -16.62
CA ASN A 71 15.59 9.12 -17.34
C ASN A 71 15.42 9.07 -18.86
N LEU A 72 14.20 8.91 -19.37
CA LEU A 72 13.89 8.99 -20.80
C LEU A 72 13.76 10.43 -21.31
N THR A 73 13.47 11.38 -20.41
CA THR A 73 13.21 12.78 -20.76
C THR A 73 14.48 13.64 -20.70
N ASN A 74 15.48 13.22 -19.92
CA ASN A 74 16.83 13.83 -19.88
C ASN A 74 17.79 13.06 -20.79
#